data_AF-F8GJM9-F1
#
_entry.id   AF-F8GJM9-F1
#
_cell.length_a   1.000
_cell.length_b   1.000
_cell.length_c   1.000
_cell.angle_alpha   90.00
_cell.angle_beta   90.00
_cell.angle_gamma   90.00
#
_symmetry.space_group_name_H-M   'P 1'
#
loop_
_entity.id
_entity.type
_entity.pdbx_description
1 polymer ?
#
loop_
_entity_poly.entity_id
_entity_poly.type
_entity_poly.pdbx_seq_one_letter_code
_entity_poly.pdbx_strand_id
1 'polypeptide(L)' 'MRITHFLAVSVILSLVACGGKPTAPESPDPDAYGKTIQPFHQIPAGDQEGGGQARSTTEKSNY' A
#
# COMPACT_ATOMS: atom_id res chain seq x y z
N MET A 1 6.38 19.66 39.45
CA MET A 1 5.33 20.17 38.54
C MET A 1 5.85 20.59 37.17
N ARG A 2 6.91 21.40 37.02
CA ARG A 2 7.35 21.84 35.67
C ARG A 2 7.66 20.70 34.68
N ILE A 3 8.36 19.65 35.12
CA ILE A 3 8.76 18.51 34.28
C ILE A 3 7.56 17.70 33.76
N THR A 4 6.51 17.54 34.58
CA THR A 4 5.32 16.78 34.17
C THR A 4 4.58 17.46 33.02
N HIS A 5 4.65 18.80 32.93
CA HIS A 5 4.04 19.55 31.84
C HIS A 5 4.83 19.35 30.54
N PHE A 6 6.16 19.35 30.60
CA PHE A 6 7.01 19.06 29.43
C PHE A 6 6.80 17.64 28.89
N LEU A 7 6.68 16.64 29.78
CA LEU A 7 6.39 15.27 29.38
C LEU A 7 5.01 15.14 28.73
N ALA A 8 3.98 15.80 29.29
CA ALA A 8 2.65 15.79 28.71
C ALA A 8 2.61 16.40 27.29
N VAL A 9 3.27 17.55 27.10
CA VAL A 9 3.37 18.19 25.78
C VAL A 9 4.11 17.31 24.78
N SER A 10 5.21 16.65 25.20
CA SER A 10 5.96 15.72 24.36
C SER A 10 5.10 14.55 23.88
N VAL A 11 4.33 13.91 24.78
CA VAL A 11 3.47 12.77 24.42
C VAL A 11 2.38 13.19 23.44
N ILE A 12 1.77 14.36 23.64
CA ILE A 12 0.75 14.90 22.73
C ILE A 12 1.35 15.18 21.35
N LEU A 13 2.55 15.78 21.28
CA LEU A 13 3.23 16.03 20.01
C LEU A 13 3.50 14.73 19.24
N SER A 14 3.97 13.70 19.93
CA SER A 14 4.26 12.38 19.34
C SER A 14 3.00 11.72 18.77
N LEU A 15 1.86 11.84 19.46
CA LEU A 15 0.59 11.28 19.01
C LEU A 15 0.04 12.01 17.76
N VAL A 16 0.19 13.34 17.69
CA VAL A 16 -0.23 14.12 16.52
C VAL A 16 0.69 13.87 15.32
N ALA A 17 1.99 13.70 15.55
CA ALA A 17 2.97 13.43 14.50
C ALA A 17 2.78 12.04 13.86
N CYS A 18 2.40 11.03 14.65
CA CYS A 18 2.18 9.67 14.16
C CYS A 18 0.71 9.35 13.83
N GLY A 19 -0.23 10.22 14.20
CA GLY A 19 -1.68 10.05 13.98
C GLY A 19 -2.23 10.75 12.73
N GLY A 20 -1.35 11.30 11.89
CA GLY A 20 -1.73 12.03 10.69
C GLY A 20 -2.27 11.11 9.60
N LYS A 21 -3.61 11.03 9.54
CA LYS A 21 -4.44 10.49 8.43
C LYS A 21 -4.20 9.01 8.12
N PRO A 22 -5.23 8.17 7.95
CA PRO A 22 -5.04 6.85 7.36
C PRO A 22 -4.26 7.03 6.06
N THR A 23 -3.14 6.33 5.88
CA THR A 23 -2.40 6.30 4.60
C THR A 23 -3.21 5.63 3.49
N ALA A 24 -4.45 5.23 3.79
CA ALA A 24 -5.41 4.87 2.78
C ALA A 24 -5.64 6.08 1.87
N PRO A 25 -5.48 5.91 0.55
CA PRO A 25 -5.72 6.99 -0.38
C PRO A 25 -7.17 7.48 -0.25
N GLU A 26 -7.39 8.78 -0.45
CA GLU A 26 -8.71 9.42 -0.37
C GLU A 26 -9.72 8.84 -1.37
N SER A 27 -9.23 8.18 -2.41
CA SER A 27 -10.02 7.47 -3.40
C SER A 27 -9.30 6.20 -3.84
N PRO A 28 -10.02 5.16 -4.30
CA PRO A 28 -9.41 4.05 -5.01
C PRO A 28 -8.59 4.58 -6.19
N ASP A 29 -7.42 3.99 -6.41
CA ASP A 29 -6.64 4.23 -7.63
C ASP A 29 -7.41 3.59 -8.82
N PRO A 30 -7.92 4.39 -9.77
CA PRO A 30 -8.64 3.85 -10.92
C PRO A 30 -7.75 2.94 -11.78
N ASP A 31 -6.44 3.15 -11.79
CA ASP A 31 -5.49 2.33 -12.56
C ASP A 31 -5.24 0.95 -11.91
N ALA A 32 -5.54 0.82 -10.62
CA ALA A 32 -5.48 -0.46 -9.90
C ALA A 32 -6.70 -1.36 -10.18
N TYR A 33 -7.79 -0.80 -10.72
CA TYR A 33 -9.00 -1.57 -10.98
C TYR A 33 -8.81 -2.55 -12.15
N GLY A 34 -9.29 -3.78 -12.00
CA GLY A 34 -9.17 -4.82 -13.02
C GLY A 34 -7.75 -5.40 -13.19
N LYS A 35 -6.77 -4.97 -12.38
CA LYS A 35 -5.45 -5.61 -12.32
C LYS A 35 -5.56 -6.93 -11.58
N THR A 36 -5.19 -8.02 -12.25
CA THR A 36 -5.03 -9.31 -11.59
C THR A 36 -3.88 -9.19 -10.60
N ILE A 37 -4.19 -9.38 -9.32
CA ILE A 37 -3.20 -9.52 -8.26
C ILE A 37 -2.35 -10.74 -8.61
N GLN A 38 -1.09 -10.52 -8.96
CA GLN A 38 -0.19 -11.62 -9.28
C GLN A 38 0.12 -12.40 -8.01
N PRO A 39 -0.22 -13.69 -7.92
CA PRO A 39 -0.13 -14.44 -6.66
C PRO A 39 1.29 -14.49 -6.06
N PHE A 40 2.33 -14.20 -6.85
CA PHE A 40 3.73 -14.31 -6.47
C PHE A 40 4.42 -12.95 -6.24
N HIS A 41 3.82 -12.03 -5.49
CA HIS A 41 4.44 -10.72 -5.18
C HIS A 41 5.81 -10.80 -4.49
N GLN A 42 6.17 -11.98 -3.97
CA GLN A 42 7.44 -12.27 -3.30
C GLN A 42 8.56 -12.62 -4.28
N ILE A 43 8.23 -12.90 -5.54
CA ILE A 43 9.16 -13.33 -6.58
C ILE A 43 9.42 -12.12 -7.50
N PRO A 44 10.69 -11.77 -7.78
CA PRO A 44 11.01 -10.72 -8.74
C PRO A 44 10.34 -10.96 -10.09
N ALA A 45 9.88 -9.89 -10.75
CA ALA A 45 9.10 -10.01 -12.00
C ALA A 45 9.80 -10.82 -13.11
N GLY A 46 11.12 -10.75 -13.20
CA GLY A 46 11.92 -11.53 -14.16
C GLY A 46 11.87 -13.04 -13.93
N ASP A 47 11.57 -13.47 -12.70
CA ASP A 47 11.51 -14.87 -12.29
C ASP A 47 10.06 -15.40 -12.23
N GLN A 48 9.07 -14.53 -12.46
CA GLN A 48 7.66 -14.91 -12.52
C GLN A 48 7.32 -15.45 -13.92
N GLU A 49 6.53 -16.52 -13.99
CA GLU A 49 5.96 -17.00 -15.25
C GLU A 49 5.18 -15.88 -15.93
N GLY A 50 5.55 -15.54 -17.18
CA GLY A 50 4.96 -14.39 -17.89
C GLY A 50 5.62 -13.04 -17.59
N GLY A 51 6.80 -13.01 -16.95
CA GLY A 51 7.61 -11.80 -16.78
C GLY A 51 6.96 -10.74 -15.90
N GLY A 52 6.13 -11.15 -14.96
CA GLY A 52 5.36 -10.24 -14.12
C GLY A 52 4.16 -9.61 -14.84
N GLN A 53 3.58 -10.28 -15.83
CA GLN A 53 2.31 -9.89 -16.44
C GLN A 53 1.19 -10.87 -16.09
N ALA A 54 -0.04 -10.36 -15.98
CA ALA A 54 -1.21 -11.21 -15.79
C ALA A 54 -1.42 -12.10 -17.02
N ARG A 55 -1.57 -13.41 -16.82
CA ARG A 55 -1.81 -14.41 -17.88
C ARG A 55 -3.01 -14.06 -18.79
N SER A 56 -3.97 -13.30 -18.28
CA SER A 56 -5.16 -12.82 -19.01
C SER A 56 -4.88 -11.79 -20.11
N THR A 57 -3.68 -11.21 -20.16
CA THR A 57 -3.34 -10.15 -21.13
C THR A 57 -2.79 -10.69 -22.45
N THR A 58 -2.36 -11.96 -22.48
CA THR A 58 -1.67 -12.54 -23.64
C THR A 58 -2.55 -13.48 -24.46
N GLU A 59 -3.46 -14.23 -23.84
CA GLU A 59 -4.43 -15.07 -24.55
C GLU A 59 -5.77 -14.34 -24.68
N LYS A 60 -6.12 -13.96 -25.92
CA LYS A 60 -7.52 -13.68 -26.25
C LYS A 60 -8.31 -14.96 -26.01
N SER A 61 -9.10 -14.95 -24.95
CA SER A 61 -10.13 -15.95 -24.69
C SER A 61 -11.01 -16.12 -25.95
N ASN A 62 -11.08 -17.32 -26.52
CA ASN A 62 -11.90 -17.67 -27.69
C ASN A 62 -13.31 -18.14 -27.24
N TYR A 63 -13.97 -17.39 -26.37
CA TYR A 63 -15.39 -17.60 -26.06
C TYR A 63 -16.26 -16.60 -26.82
#